data_AF-A0A8K0VVC9-F1
#
_entry.id   AF-A0A8K0VVC9-F1
#
_cell.length_a   1.000
_cell.length_b   1.000
_cell.length_c   1.000
_cell.angle_alpha   90.00
_cell.angle_beta   90.00
_cell.angle_gamma   90.00
#
_symmetry.space_group_name_H-M   'P 1'
#
loop_
_entity.id
_entity.type
_entity.pdbx_description
1 polymer ?
#
loop_
_entity_poly.entity_id
_entity_poly.type
_entity_poly.pdbx_seq_one_letter_code
_entity_poly.pdbx_strand_id
1 'polypeptide(L)'
;MTFPAPQAASFVTPLDSPWDGDLRAEMAKWGYMEHSRHQLCDFDLFWHMGGIFTFYGMDARPVFRGGPNKCFDVHHGNPFLKDDQGRQVPVIDQTYTVDKKVYRATNAYSTIGINAAAGHIFFISRKSAAYAAKETWKTEPSSADLPALRLQSDLVWGFWNRENNAESIKHINAFWTLEITNKETNAIINQCHNSYSQNTDPPPGRTLVWPGVSFPIETIEGQALLGSPNDIAAGYFLAQHKRQLGGNKIIYTITVFRVKADDFLPNIIFWVKDGPGQNWGPSAPPNPFAPDRPGGGGGVEGGGRNETGEERREVDWRGIVEERVGDGGVVREYVFRVGM
;
A
#
# COMPACT_ATOMS: atom_id res chain seq x y z
N MET A 1 1.79 25.34 -2.02
CA MET A 1 1.77 26.02 -3.34
C MET A 1 1.16 25.05 -4.34
N THR A 2 0.17 25.47 -5.14
CA THR A 2 -0.40 24.66 -6.21
C THR A 2 0.24 25.08 -7.53
N PHE A 3 1.06 24.22 -8.12
CA PHE A 3 1.70 24.51 -9.41
C PHE A 3 0.68 24.34 -10.56
N PRO A 4 0.70 25.20 -11.60
CA PRO A 4 -0.05 24.96 -12.84
C PRO A 4 0.33 23.61 -13.46
N ALA A 5 -0.59 22.99 -14.20
CA ALA A 5 -0.40 21.63 -14.73
C ALA A 5 0.94 21.40 -15.47
N PRO A 6 1.44 22.32 -16.33
CA PRO A 6 2.74 22.14 -16.98
C PRO A 6 3.92 22.10 -16.01
N GLN A 7 3.85 22.88 -14.92
CA GLN A 7 4.87 22.89 -13.88
C GLN A 7 4.71 21.68 -12.93
N ALA A 8 3.49 21.22 -12.68
CA ALA A 8 3.28 19.98 -11.91
C ALA A 8 3.81 18.75 -12.67
N ALA A 9 3.68 18.73 -14.00
CA ALA A 9 4.16 17.65 -14.85
C ALA A 9 5.70 17.47 -14.81
N SER A 10 6.47 18.50 -14.45
CA SER A 10 7.92 18.34 -14.25
C SER A 10 8.31 17.59 -12.98
N PHE A 11 7.37 17.42 -12.04
CA PHE A 11 7.60 16.72 -10.77
C PHE A 11 6.92 15.35 -10.71
N VAL A 12 5.80 15.17 -11.42
CA VAL A 12 5.00 13.94 -11.41
C VAL A 12 4.57 13.63 -12.84
N THR A 13 4.91 12.43 -13.34
CA THR A 13 4.51 11.95 -14.66
C THR A 13 4.03 10.48 -14.57
N PRO A 14 2.81 10.17 -15.00
CA PRO A 14 1.77 11.10 -15.44
C PRO A 14 1.20 11.92 -14.28
N LEU A 15 0.72 13.14 -14.58
CA LEU A 15 0.15 14.07 -13.58
C LEU A 15 -1.08 13.48 -12.88
N ASP A 16 -1.93 12.81 -13.66
CA ASP A 16 -3.08 12.04 -13.17
C ASP A 16 -2.85 10.57 -13.51
N SER A 17 -3.31 9.67 -12.64
CA SER A 17 -3.22 8.24 -12.94
C SER A 17 -4.23 7.86 -14.03
N PRO A 18 -3.86 6.98 -14.98
CA PRO A 18 -4.83 6.41 -15.91
C PRO A 18 -5.73 5.34 -15.25
N TRP A 19 -5.43 4.95 -14.00
CA TRP A 19 -6.14 3.90 -13.27
C TRP A 19 -7.15 4.52 -12.30
N ASP A 20 -8.41 4.08 -12.36
CA ASP A 20 -9.46 4.54 -11.44
C ASP A 20 -10.48 3.42 -11.18
N GLY A 21 -11.28 3.56 -10.12
CA GLY A 21 -12.25 2.56 -9.67
C GLY A 21 -11.64 1.44 -8.84
N ASP A 22 -12.32 0.28 -8.80
CA ASP A 22 -11.93 -0.85 -7.94
C ASP A 22 -10.70 -1.63 -8.44
N LEU A 23 -10.33 -1.49 -9.71
CA LEU A 23 -9.18 -2.10 -10.36
C LEU A 23 -9.10 -3.64 -10.32
N ARG A 24 -10.17 -4.37 -10.01
CA ARG A 24 -10.13 -5.85 -9.95
C ARG A 24 -9.80 -6.46 -11.30
N ALA A 25 -10.48 -5.99 -12.35
CA ALA A 25 -10.28 -6.49 -13.70
C ALA A 25 -8.90 -6.09 -14.25
N GLU A 26 -8.45 -4.87 -13.94
CA GLU A 26 -7.16 -4.34 -14.35
C GLU A 26 -6.00 -5.08 -13.67
N MET A 27 -6.10 -5.35 -12.37
CA MET A 27 -5.14 -6.18 -11.64
C MET A 27 -5.03 -7.57 -12.26
N ALA A 28 -6.18 -8.24 -12.48
CA ALA A 28 -6.19 -9.56 -13.10
C ALA A 28 -5.62 -9.54 -14.54
N LYS A 29 -6.01 -8.55 -15.35
CA LYS A 29 -5.46 -8.33 -16.71
C LYS A 29 -3.94 -8.22 -16.66
N TRP A 30 -3.42 -7.46 -15.70
CA TRP A 30 -1.98 -7.23 -15.55
C TRP A 30 -1.25 -8.27 -14.71
N GLY A 31 -1.80 -9.48 -14.55
CA GLY A 31 -1.08 -10.62 -13.96
C GLY A 31 -1.00 -10.62 -12.43
N TYR A 32 -1.81 -9.79 -11.77
CA TYR A 32 -1.93 -9.76 -10.32
C TYR A 32 -3.00 -10.72 -9.82
N MET A 33 -2.70 -11.42 -8.73
CA MET A 33 -3.58 -12.33 -8.03
C MET A 33 -3.75 -11.88 -6.58
N GLU A 34 -5.01 -11.77 -6.14
CA GLU A 34 -5.34 -11.44 -4.76
C GLU A 34 -5.40 -12.70 -3.89
N HIS A 35 -4.90 -12.60 -2.67
CA HIS A 35 -4.96 -13.63 -1.64
C HIS A 35 -5.57 -13.08 -0.35
N SER A 36 -6.03 -13.98 0.51
CA SER A 36 -6.44 -13.61 1.86
C SER A 36 -5.24 -13.66 2.81
N ARG A 37 -4.91 -12.53 3.44
CA ARG A 37 -3.97 -12.45 4.57
C ARG A 37 -4.55 -11.64 5.73
N HIS A 38 -5.73 -12.05 6.21
CA HIS A 38 -6.49 -11.26 7.17
C HIS A 38 -5.73 -10.94 8.48
N GLN A 39 -4.90 -11.86 8.98
CA GLN A 39 -4.13 -11.68 10.22
C GLN A 39 -3.11 -10.53 10.19
N LEU A 40 -2.58 -10.15 9.03
CA LEU A 40 -1.62 -9.05 8.93
C LEU A 40 -2.24 -7.67 9.20
N CYS A 41 -3.58 -7.57 9.20
CA CYS A 41 -4.29 -6.37 9.57
C CYS A 41 -4.85 -6.43 11.01
N ASP A 42 -4.37 -7.37 11.83
CA ASP A 42 -4.56 -7.34 13.27
C ASP A 42 -3.46 -6.53 13.94
N PHE A 43 -3.66 -5.22 14.01
CA PHE A 43 -2.66 -4.29 14.53
C PHE A 43 -2.43 -4.43 16.03
N ASP A 44 -3.35 -5.06 16.76
CA ASP A 44 -3.18 -5.36 18.17
C ASP A 44 -2.35 -6.63 18.39
N LEU A 45 -2.82 -7.78 17.89
CA LEU A 45 -2.17 -9.06 18.18
C LEU A 45 -0.88 -9.26 17.40
N PHE A 46 -0.84 -8.85 16.12
CA PHE A 46 0.30 -9.13 15.25
C PHE A 46 1.39 -8.06 15.37
N TRP A 47 1.00 -6.79 15.48
CA TRP A 47 1.93 -5.66 15.48
C TRP A 47 2.12 -5.00 16.85
N HIS A 48 1.36 -5.44 17.87
CA HIS A 48 1.40 -4.87 19.23
C HIS A 48 1.09 -3.37 19.30
N MET A 49 0.36 -2.83 18.32
CA MET A 49 -0.01 -1.42 18.19
C MET A 49 -1.36 -1.08 18.81
N GLY A 50 -1.99 -1.98 19.58
CA GLY A 50 -3.31 -1.76 20.17
C GLY A 50 -3.41 -0.47 21.00
N GLY A 51 -2.37 -0.17 21.79
CA GLY A 51 -2.28 1.07 22.57
C GLY A 51 -2.16 2.32 21.69
N ILE A 52 -1.45 2.22 20.57
CA ILE A 52 -1.26 3.33 19.60
C ILE A 52 -2.58 3.64 18.88
N PHE A 53 -3.30 2.60 18.45
CA PHE A 53 -4.62 2.76 17.85
C PHE A 53 -5.61 3.37 18.85
N THR A 54 -5.60 2.89 20.10
CA THR A 54 -6.43 3.44 21.17
C THR A 54 -6.14 4.92 21.43
N PHE A 55 -4.86 5.33 21.41
CA PHE A 55 -4.45 6.72 21.55
C PHE A 55 -5.09 7.64 20.49
N TYR A 56 -5.25 7.14 19.26
CA TYR A 56 -5.92 7.85 18.17
C TYR A 56 -7.44 7.60 18.10
N GLY A 57 -8.03 6.91 19.08
CA GLY A 57 -9.45 6.55 19.05
C GLY A 57 -9.83 5.57 17.94
N MET A 58 -8.87 4.77 17.45
CA MET A 58 -9.07 3.77 16.43
C MET A 58 -9.19 2.36 17.03
N ASP A 59 -9.94 1.48 16.36
CA ASP A 59 -9.96 0.05 16.65
C ASP A 59 -8.88 -0.67 15.82
N ALA A 60 -7.99 -1.40 16.50
CA ALA A 60 -6.86 -2.12 15.91
C ALA A 60 -7.23 -3.49 15.32
N ARG A 61 -8.45 -3.98 15.55
CA ARG A 61 -8.87 -5.32 15.15
C ARG A 61 -9.21 -5.38 13.65
N PRO A 62 -8.99 -6.53 13.00
CA PRO A 62 -9.39 -6.75 11.62
C PRO A 62 -10.89 -7.05 11.51
N VAL A 63 -11.44 -6.96 10.29
CA VAL A 63 -12.87 -7.21 10.00
C VAL A 63 -13.37 -8.56 10.52
N PHE A 64 -12.59 -9.64 10.40
CA PHE A 64 -13.02 -10.96 10.86
C PHE A 64 -13.09 -11.09 12.40
N ARG A 65 -12.55 -10.13 13.16
CA ARG A 65 -12.69 -10.01 14.62
C ARG A 65 -13.61 -8.84 15.02
N GLY A 66 -14.41 -8.34 14.08
CA GLY A 66 -15.38 -7.26 14.30
C GLY A 66 -14.80 -5.85 14.34
N GLY A 67 -13.54 -5.65 13.90
CA GLY A 67 -12.95 -4.32 13.76
C GLY A 67 -13.04 -3.76 12.34
N PRO A 68 -12.53 -2.54 12.08
CA PRO A 68 -12.67 -1.86 10.80
C PRO A 68 -11.55 -2.16 9.79
N ASN A 69 -10.47 -2.84 10.19
CA ASN A 69 -9.29 -2.99 9.35
C ASN A 69 -9.47 -4.11 8.30
N LYS A 70 -9.56 -3.73 7.02
CA LYS A 70 -9.61 -4.64 5.89
C LYS A 70 -8.21 -4.91 5.34
N CYS A 71 -7.88 -6.17 5.10
CA CYS A 71 -6.60 -6.58 4.52
C CYS A 71 -6.75 -7.00 3.06
N PHE A 72 -5.86 -6.47 2.23
CA PHE A 72 -5.65 -6.86 0.85
C PHE A 72 -4.23 -7.39 0.69
N ASP A 73 -4.09 -8.53 0.03
CA ASP A 73 -2.79 -9.07 -0.35
C ASP A 73 -2.82 -9.39 -1.83
N VAL A 74 -1.85 -8.89 -2.58
CA VAL A 74 -1.79 -9.08 -4.02
C VAL A 74 -0.37 -9.42 -4.46
N HIS A 75 -0.25 -10.40 -5.34
CA HIS A 75 1.01 -10.89 -5.89
C HIS A 75 1.00 -10.80 -7.41
N HIS A 76 2.14 -10.44 -8.03
CA HIS A 76 2.31 -10.45 -9.47
C HIS A 76 2.94 -11.77 -9.91
N GLY A 77 2.10 -12.67 -10.42
CA GLY A 77 2.34 -14.10 -10.50
C GLY A 77 1.52 -14.89 -9.46
N ASN A 78 1.37 -16.19 -9.69
CA ASN A 78 0.64 -17.10 -8.81
C ASN A 78 1.63 -17.99 -8.04
N PRO A 79 1.88 -17.73 -6.75
CA PRO A 79 2.82 -18.54 -5.97
C PRO A 79 2.36 -20.00 -5.80
N PHE A 80 1.09 -20.31 -6.08
CA PHE A 80 0.51 -21.65 -5.96
C PHE A 80 0.29 -22.35 -7.31
N LEU A 81 0.77 -21.77 -8.42
CA LEU A 81 0.63 -22.38 -9.74
C LEU A 81 1.35 -23.74 -9.76
N LYS A 82 0.64 -24.76 -10.27
CA LYS A 82 1.18 -26.11 -10.45
C LYS A 82 1.12 -26.51 -11.92
N ASP A 83 2.08 -27.31 -12.35
CA ASP A 83 2.07 -27.94 -13.68
C ASP A 83 1.17 -29.19 -13.70
N ASP A 84 1.06 -29.83 -14.86
CA ASP A 84 0.24 -31.05 -15.07
C ASP A 84 0.69 -32.24 -14.20
N GLN A 85 1.89 -32.19 -13.63
CA GLN A 85 2.44 -33.20 -12.73
C GLN A 85 2.25 -32.80 -11.26
N GLY A 86 1.54 -31.70 -10.97
CA GLY A 86 1.31 -31.20 -9.64
C GLY A 86 2.51 -30.51 -8.99
N ARG A 87 3.60 -30.26 -9.74
CA ARG A 87 4.81 -29.58 -9.25
C ARG A 87 4.60 -28.07 -9.28
N GLN A 88 5.12 -27.38 -8.28
CA GLN A 88 5.03 -25.91 -8.23
C GLN A 88 5.80 -25.29 -9.40
N VAL A 89 5.16 -24.39 -10.13
CA VAL A 89 5.78 -23.63 -11.22
C VAL A 89 6.52 -22.42 -10.61
N PRO A 90 7.85 -22.33 -10.74
CA PRO A 90 8.61 -21.19 -10.24
C PRO A 90 8.12 -19.88 -10.86
N VAL A 91 8.04 -18.79 -10.09
CA VAL A 91 7.55 -17.49 -10.58
C VAL A 91 8.36 -16.97 -11.77
N ILE A 92 9.67 -17.28 -11.83
CA ILE A 92 10.54 -16.92 -12.95
C ILE A 92 10.09 -17.49 -14.31
N ASP A 93 9.37 -18.62 -14.28
CA ASP A 93 8.85 -19.34 -15.45
C ASP A 93 7.39 -18.97 -15.76
N GLN A 94 6.75 -18.18 -14.90
CA GLN A 94 5.35 -17.79 -15.08
C GLN A 94 5.22 -16.62 -16.07
N THR A 95 4.26 -16.74 -16.97
CA THR A 95 3.95 -15.73 -17.99
C THR A 95 2.44 -15.48 -18.08
N TYR A 96 2.06 -14.34 -18.63
CA TYR A 96 0.68 -13.96 -18.90
C TYR A 96 0.63 -13.10 -20.17
N THR A 97 -0.53 -13.02 -20.83
CA THR A 97 -0.67 -12.33 -22.12
C THR A 97 -1.62 -11.15 -21.99
N VAL A 98 -1.16 -9.97 -22.44
CA VAL A 98 -1.97 -8.76 -22.55
C VAL A 98 -1.85 -8.21 -23.96
N ASP A 99 -2.97 -8.02 -24.65
CA ASP A 99 -3.02 -7.40 -25.98
C ASP A 99 -2.02 -8.03 -26.97
N LYS A 100 -1.94 -9.37 -26.97
CA LYS A 100 -1.04 -10.24 -27.76
C LYS A 100 0.45 -10.17 -27.40
N LYS A 101 0.84 -9.36 -26.42
CA LYS A 101 2.20 -9.38 -25.85
C LYS A 101 2.25 -10.33 -24.66
N VAL A 102 3.26 -11.19 -24.64
CA VAL A 102 3.56 -12.06 -23.49
C VAL A 102 4.43 -11.28 -22.51
N TYR A 103 4.05 -11.30 -21.24
CA TYR A 103 4.73 -10.71 -20.12
C TYR A 103 5.19 -11.79 -19.15
N ARG A 104 6.24 -11.49 -18.38
CA ARG A 104 6.77 -12.36 -17.34
C ARG A 104 6.24 -11.90 -15.98
N ALA A 105 5.90 -12.84 -15.11
CA ALA A 105 5.61 -12.51 -13.72
C ALA A 105 6.86 -11.92 -13.06
N THR A 106 6.67 -10.91 -12.22
CA THR A 106 7.77 -10.14 -11.62
C THR A 106 8.05 -10.59 -10.19
N ASN A 107 7.15 -11.36 -9.57
CA ASN A 107 7.15 -11.69 -8.15
C ASN A 107 6.97 -10.47 -7.22
N ALA A 108 6.41 -9.37 -7.74
CA ALA A 108 6.01 -8.24 -6.90
C ALA A 108 4.88 -8.65 -5.95
N TYR A 109 4.80 -7.98 -4.81
CA TYR A 109 3.70 -8.20 -3.88
C TYR A 109 3.35 -6.94 -3.10
N SER A 110 2.14 -6.91 -2.58
CA SER A 110 1.64 -5.82 -1.73
C SER A 110 0.59 -6.33 -0.77
N THR A 111 0.90 -6.28 0.51
CA THR A 111 -0.05 -6.40 1.61
C THR A 111 -0.40 -5.00 2.11
N ILE A 112 -1.67 -4.63 1.98
CA ILE A 112 -2.21 -3.32 2.32
C ILE A 112 -3.37 -3.49 3.30
N GLY A 113 -3.33 -2.74 4.41
CA GLY A 113 -4.46 -2.56 5.31
C GLY A 113 -5.22 -1.28 4.97
N ILE A 114 -6.54 -1.31 5.04
CA ILE A 114 -7.41 -0.14 4.89
C ILE A 114 -8.31 -0.04 6.11
N ASN A 115 -8.34 1.14 6.73
CA ASN A 115 -9.33 1.52 7.72
C ASN A 115 -10.07 2.74 7.17
N ALA A 116 -11.12 2.47 6.38
CA ALA A 116 -11.89 3.53 5.73
C ALA A 116 -12.60 4.44 6.74
N ALA A 117 -13.06 3.88 7.87
CA ALA A 117 -13.72 4.64 8.92
C ALA A 117 -12.81 5.69 9.57
N ALA A 118 -11.53 5.35 9.80
CA ALA A 118 -10.54 6.28 10.33
C ALA A 118 -9.84 7.13 9.25
N GLY A 119 -9.96 6.75 7.98
CA GLY A 119 -9.25 7.39 6.88
C GLY A 119 -7.79 6.99 6.76
N HIS A 120 -7.42 5.76 7.14
CA HIS A 120 -6.02 5.32 7.26
C HIS A 120 -5.70 4.18 6.29
N ILE A 121 -4.54 4.27 5.66
CA ILE A 121 -3.97 3.23 4.79
C ILE A 121 -2.69 2.70 5.42
N PHE A 122 -2.51 1.38 5.45
CA PHE A 122 -1.37 0.71 6.06
C PHE A 122 -0.60 -0.07 5.00
N PHE A 123 0.60 0.40 4.70
CA PHE A 123 1.59 -0.32 3.93
C PHE A 123 2.33 -1.32 4.83
N ILE A 124 1.88 -2.57 4.79
CA ILE A 124 2.36 -3.62 5.68
C ILE A 124 3.59 -4.32 5.11
N SER A 125 3.50 -4.78 3.86
CA SER A 125 4.61 -5.50 3.20
C SER A 125 4.53 -5.28 1.71
N ARG A 126 5.61 -4.83 1.07
CA ARG A 126 5.56 -4.44 -0.35
C ARG A 126 6.89 -4.70 -1.03
N LYS A 127 6.82 -5.14 -2.28
CA LYS A 127 7.96 -5.18 -3.20
C LYS A 127 7.49 -4.71 -4.57
N SER A 128 8.11 -3.65 -5.10
CA SER A 128 7.72 -3.03 -6.36
C SER A 128 7.99 -3.95 -7.56
N ALA A 129 7.23 -3.78 -8.65
CA ALA A 129 7.39 -4.59 -9.85
C ALA A 129 8.77 -4.51 -10.48
N ALA A 130 9.35 -3.31 -10.56
CA ALA A 130 10.69 -3.12 -11.12
C ALA A 130 11.75 -3.83 -10.28
N TYR A 131 11.71 -3.65 -8.95
CA TYR A 131 12.69 -4.27 -8.06
C TYR A 131 12.54 -5.79 -8.04
N ALA A 132 11.30 -6.30 -7.91
CA ALA A 132 11.02 -7.73 -7.92
C ALA A 132 11.43 -8.39 -9.25
N ALA A 133 11.16 -7.74 -10.38
CA ALA A 133 11.57 -8.21 -11.70
C ALA A 133 13.09 -8.30 -11.81
N LYS A 134 13.83 -7.28 -11.36
CA LYS A 134 15.30 -7.31 -11.36
C LYS A 134 15.85 -8.51 -10.58
N GLU A 135 15.32 -8.74 -9.38
CA GLU A 135 15.73 -9.87 -8.54
C GLU A 135 15.33 -11.22 -9.14
N THR A 136 14.13 -11.33 -9.72
CA THR A 136 13.58 -12.59 -10.22
C THR A 136 14.19 -12.95 -11.57
N TRP A 137 14.31 -11.99 -12.49
CA TRP A 137 14.78 -12.20 -13.85
C TRP A 137 16.30 -12.13 -13.99
N LYS A 138 17.01 -11.69 -12.94
CA LYS A 138 18.47 -11.54 -12.91
C LYS A 138 18.99 -10.60 -14.02
N THR A 139 18.18 -9.64 -14.43
CA THR A 139 18.50 -8.64 -15.45
C THR A 139 17.77 -7.33 -15.15
N GLU A 140 18.25 -6.21 -15.66
CA GLU A 140 17.58 -4.92 -15.50
C GLU A 140 16.30 -4.90 -16.37
N PRO A 141 15.10 -4.79 -15.77
CA PRO A 141 13.87 -4.80 -16.54
C PRO A 141 13.68 -3.47 -17.28
N SER A 142 13.28 -3.52 -18.55
CA SER A 142 12.80 -2.32 -19.23
C SER A 142 11.39 -1.97 -18.75
N SER A 143 11.01 -0.69 -18.78
CA SER A 143 9.65 -0.26 -18.41
C SER A 143 8.57 -0.91 -19.31
N ALA A 144 8.92 -1.24 -20.55
CA ALA A 144 8.02 -1.90 -21.49
C ALA A 144 7.74 -3.36 -21.14
N ASP A 145 8.60 -4.01 -20.35
CA ASP A 145 8.47 -5.42 -19.95
C ASP A 145 7.73 -5.58 -18.61
N LEU A 146 7.54 -4.49 -17.89
CA LEU A 146 6.77 -4.47 -16.64
C LEU A 146 5.27 -4.32 -16.93
N PRO A 147 4.39 -4.74 -15.99
CA PRO A 147 2.97 -4.46 -16.10
C PRO A 147 2.71 -2.94 -16.20
N ALA A 148 1.66 -2.55 -16.93
CA ALA A 148 1.29 -1.13 -16.97
C ALA A 148 0.75 -0.66 -15.61
N LEU A 149 -0.08 -1.48 -14.96
CA LEU A 149 -0.48 -1.30 -13.56
C LEU A 149 0.62 -1.84 -12.65
N ARG A 150 1.62 -1.00 -12.33
CA ARG A 150 2.79 -1.42 -11.53
C ARG A 150 3.11 -0.50 -10.35
N LEU A 151 2.52 0.69 -10.35
CA LEU A 151 2.80 1.68 -9.31
C LEU A 151 2.03 1.30 -8.06
N GLN A 152 2.71 1.40 -6.92
CA GLN A 152 2.12 1.09 -5.63
C GLN A 152 0.93 2.02 -5.30
N SER A 153 1.02 3.29 -5.70
CA SER A 153 -0.05 4.27 -5.55
C SER A 153 -1.35 3.81 -6.21
N ASP A 154 -1.27 3.22 -7.40
CA ASP A 154 -2.44 2.76 -8.15
C ASP A 154 -3.02 1.46 -7.59
N LEU A 155 -2.18 0.50 -7.19
CA LEU A 155 -2.66 -0.71 -6.53
C LEU A 155 -3.44 -0.37 -5.25
N VAL A 156 -2.90 0.57 -4.47
CA VAL A 156 -3.51 1.04 -3.23
C VAL A 156 -4.75 1.89 -3.50
N TRP A 157 -4.80 2.64 -4.59
CA TRP A 157 -6.00 3.35 -5.04
C TRP A 157 -7.17 2.38 -5.24
N GLY A 158 -6.94 1.26 -5.95
CA GLY A 158 -7.98 0.25 -6.14
C GLY A 158 -8.54 -0.28 -4.81
N PHE A 159 -7.68 -0.52 -3.81
CA PHE A 159 -8.11 -0.96 -2.48
C PHE A 159 -8.84 0.12 -1.69
N TRP A 160 -8.34 1.35 -1.73
CA TRP A 160 -9.01 2.50 -1.11
C TRP A 160 -10.41 2.73 -1.70
N ASN A 161 -10.54 2.64 -3.03
CA ASN A 161 -11.80 2.80 -3.74
C ASN A 161 -12.84 1.75 -3.32
N ARG A 162 -12.43 0.47 -3.20
CA ARG A 162 -13.34 -0.64 -2.82
C ARG A 162 -13.98 -0.47 -1.44
N GLU A 163 -13.24 0.12 -0.50
CA GLU A 163 -13.68 0.26 0.90
C GLU A 163 -14.35 1.61 1.16
N ASN A 164 -14.52 2.44 0.13
CA ASN A 164 -15.09 3.78 0.25
C ASN A 164 -16.22 4.04 -0.74
N ASN A 165 -17.15 4.90 -0.34
CA ASN A 165 -18.15 5.46 -1.24
C ASN A 165 -17.73 6.86 -1.73
N ALA A 166 -18.55 7.50 -2.56
CA ALA A 166 -18.25 8.79 -3.17
C ALA A 166 -17.94 9.93 -2.17
N GLU A 167 -18.47 9.86 -0.95
CA GLU A 167 -18.14 10.82 0.10
C GLU A 167 -16.91 10.37 0.87
N SER A 168 -16.91 9.14 1.41
CA SER A 168 -15.84 8.63 2.26
C SER A 168 -14.47 8.55 1.55
N ILE A 169 -14.46 8.41 0.21
CA ILE A 169 -13.24 8.35 -0.60
C ILE A 169 -12.36 9.61 -0.46
N LYS A 170 -12.95 10.75 -0.08
CA LYS A 170 -12.25 12.03 0.14
C LYS A 170 -11.56 12.09 1.52
N HIS A 171 -11.96 11.22 2.46
CA HIS A 171 -11.52 11.23 3.86
C HIS A 171 -10.27 10.39 4.07
N ILE A 172 -9.14 10.88 3.55
CA ILE A 172 -7.82 10.31 3.79
C ILE A 172 -7.08 11.15 4.83
N ASN A 173 -6.75 10.55 5.98
CA ASN A 173 -6.12 11.19 7.13
C ASN A 173 -4.67 10.75 7.33
N ALA A 174 -4.32 9.50 6.98
CA ALA A 174 -2.94 9.03 7.14
C ALA A 174 -2.56 7.86 6.25
N PHE A 175 -1.27 7.76 5.95
CA PHE A 175 -0.62 6.53 5.49
C PHE A 175 0.35 6.04 6.55
N TRP A 176 0.44 4.72 6.72
CA TRP A 176 1.34 4.08 7.67
C TRP A 176 2.28 3.17 6.89
N THR A 177 3.56 3.20 7.17
CA THR A 177 4.53 2.21 6.68
C THR A 177 5.04 1.43 7.88
N LEU A 178 4.81 0.12 7.91
CA LEU A 178 5.14 -0.73 9.04
C LEU A 178 6.48 -1.44 8.85
N GLU A 179 7.20 -1.66 9.96
CA GLU A 179 8.46 -2.41 10.06
C GLU A 179 9.41 -2.22 8.86
N ILE A 180 9.94 -1.00 8.73
CA ILE A 180 10.75 -0.62 7.58
C ILE A 180 12.06 -1.41 7.54
N THR A 181 12.18 -2.31 6.56
CA THR A 181 13.40 -3.09 6.30
C THR A 181 14.30 -2.50 5.21
N ASN A 182 13.81 -1.50 4.46
CA ASN A 182 14.58 -0.83 3.41
C ASN A 182 15.79 -0.10 4.03
N LYS A 183 17.01 -0.48 3.62
CA LYS A 183 18.25 0.08 4.18
C LYS A 183 18.40 1.58 3.91
N GLU A 184 18.01 2.02 2.72
CA GLU A 184 18.11 3.43 2.32
C GLU A 184 17.14 4.29 3.12
N THR A 185 15.88 3.88 3.26
CA THR A 185 14.92 4.56 4.14
C THR A 185 15.40 4.55 5.60
N ASN A 186 15.94 3.44 6.11
CA ASN A 186 16.50 3.40 7.47
C ASN A 186 17.69 4.37 7.65
N ALA A 187 18.56 4.50 6.65
CA ALA A 187 19.66 5.45 6.68
C ALA A 187 19.14 6.90 6.73
N ILE A 188 18.11 7.22 5.93
CA ILE A 188 17.44 8.53 5.94
C ILE A 188 16.81 8.79 7.32
N ILE A 189 16.09 7.82 7.88
CA ILE A 189 15.49 7.92 9.23
C ILE A 189 16.56 8.23 10.27
N ASN A 190 17.66 7.49 10.28
CA ASN A 190 18.74 7.69 11.23
C ASN A 190 19.40 9.06 11.06
N GLN A 191 19.61 9.48 9.82
CA GLN A 191 20.16 10.80 9.53
C GLN A 191 19.22 11.91 10.02
N CYS A 192 17.92 11.81 9.70
CA CYS A 192 16.92 12.76 10.18
C CYS A 192 16.87 12.79 11.71
N HIS A 193 16.83 11.64 12.37
CA HIS A 193 16.80 11.56 13.83
C HIS A 193 18.03 12.22 14.48
N ASN A 194 19.22 12.05 13.88
CA ASN A 194 20.46 12.62 14.41
C ASN A 194 20.61 14.12 14.09
N SER A 195 20.17 14.56 12.91
CA SER A 195 20.29 15.96 12.48
C SER A 195 19.21 16.85 13.08
N TYR A 196 18.06 16.26 13.41
CA TYR A 196 16.90 16.98 13.91
C TYR A 196 17.10 17.42 15.35
N SER A 197 17.90 18.48 15.49
CA SER A 197 17.91 19.33 16.66
C SER A 197 16.77 20.32 16.49
N GLN A 198 15.60 20.01 17.04
CA GLN A 198 14.71 21.12 17.27
C GLN A 198 15.39 22.03 18.30
N ASN A 199 15.65 23.28 17.93
CA ASN A 199 15.73 24.42 18.86
C ASN A 199 14.36 24.64 19.54
N THR A 200 13.64 23.58 19.89
CA THR A 200 12.44 23.63 20.70
C THR A 200 12.83 23.24 22.10
N ASP A 201 12.41 24.07 23.04
CA ASP A 201 12.44 23.74 24.45
C ASP A 201 11.04 23.26 24.83
N PRO A 202 10.86 22.00 25.28
CA PRO A 202 11.87 20.95 25.38
C PRO A 202 12.16 20.27 24.03
N PRO A 203 13.34 19.66 23.85
CA PRO A 203 13.65 18.91 22.64
C PRO A 203 12.65 17.75 22.50
N PRO A 204 12.13 17.46 21.30
CA PRO A 204 11.30 16.29 21.08
C PRO A 204 12.09 15.04 21.51
N GLY A 205 11.37 14.07 22.09
CA GLY A 205 11.96 12.88 22.68
C GLY A 205 13.04 12.30 21.79
N ARG A 206 14.27 12.16 22.32
CA ARG A 206 15.42 11.54 21.62
C ARG A 206 15.24 10.03 21.37
N THR A 207 14.03 9.53 21.54
CA THR A 207 13.70 8.13 21.36
C THR A 207 12.71 8.00 20.22
N LEU A 208 12.96 7.02 19.36
CA LEU A 208 11.96 6.60 18.39
C LEU A 208 10.88 5.74 19.06
N VAL A 209 11.00 5.32 20.32
CA VAL A 209 9.92 4.61 21.01
C VAL A 209 8.67 5.49 21.08
N TRP A 210 7.51 4.90 20.81
CA TRP A 210 6.20 5.56 20.81
C TRP A 210 6.08 6.57 21.97
N PRO A 211 5.72 7.85 21.69
CA PRO A 211 5.14 8.39 20.46
C PRO A 211 6.13 8.69 19.31
N GLY A 212 7.42 8.46 19.52
CA GLY A 212 8.45 8.71 18.52
C GLY A 212 8.70 10.19 18.24
N VAL A 213 9.13 10.51 17.02
CA VAL A 213 9.49 11.88 16.60
C VAL A 213 8.67 12.28 15.38
N SER A 214 8.08 13.47 15.42
CA SER A 214 7.34 14.05 14.29
C SER A 214 8.15 15.15 13.61
N PHE A 215 8.27 15.04 12.30
CA PHE A 215 8.99 15.94 11.42
C PHE A 215 7.97 16.72 10.57
N PRO A 216 7.77 18.03 10.80
CA PRO A 216 6.97 18.88 9.92
C PRO A 216 7.51 18.85 8.49
N ILE A 217 6.63 18.89 7.49
CA ILE A 217 7.04 18.76 6.09
C ILE A 217 7.86 19.96 5.59
N GLU A 218 7.85 21.06 6.33
CA GLU A 218 8.62 22.27 6.05
C GLU A 218 10.10 22.12 6.41
N THR A 219 10.49 21.10 7.18
CA THR A 219 11.90 20.86 7.53
C THR A 219 12.59 19.99 6.48
N ILE A 220 13.93 20.06 6.43
CA ILE A 220 14.73 19.24 5.52
C ILE A 220 14.51 17.75 5.81
N GLU A 221 14.37 17.38 7.08
CA GLU A 221 14.11 16.01 7.52
C GLU A 221 12.73 15.51 7.07
N GLY A 222 11.68 16.33 7.22
CA GLY A 222 10.35 16.00 6.70
C GLY A 222 10.38 15.77 5.20
N GLN A 223 11.08 16.62 4.45
CA GLN A 223 11.22 16.47 2.99
C GLN A 223 12.06 15.25 2.59
N ALA A 224 13.13 14.97 3.32
CA ALA A 224 13.97 13.79 3.09
C ALA A 224 13.19 12.49 3.33
N LEU A 225 12.38 12.44 4.39
CA LEU A 225 11.49 11.30 4.66
C LEU A 225 10.41 11.16 3.58
N LEU A 226 9.78 12.25 3.15
CA LEU A 226 8.79 12.20 2.06
C LEU A 226 9.38 11.65 0.75
N GLY A 227 10.64 11.98 0.46
CA GLY A 227 11.37 11.51 -0.72
C GLY A 227 11.93 10.08 -0.61
N SER A 228 11.74 9.38 0.52
CA SER A 228 12.33 8.06 0.71
C SER A 228 11.68 6.99 -0.19
N PRO A 229 12.42 5.92 -0.55
CA PRO A 229 11.89 4.85 -1.40
C PRO A 229 10.58 4.21 -0.92
N ASN A 230 10.37 4.14 0.40
CA ASN A 230 9.16 3.54 0.98
C ASN A 230 7.93 4.46 0.93
N ASP A 231 8.15 5.76 0.77
CA ASP A 231 7.18 6.78 1.16
C ASP A 231 6.66 7.56 -0.05
N ILE A 232 7.41 7.49 -1.15
CA ILE A 232 7.06 8.08 -2.44
C ILE A 232 5.66 7.65 -2.94
N ALA A 233 5.22 6.43 -2.61
CA ALA A 233 3.91 5.91 -3.00
C ALA A 233 2.75 6.70 -2.40
N ALA A 234 2.87 7.20 -1.17
CA ALA A 234 1.85 8.04 -0.54
C ALA A 234 1.75 9.40 -1.26
N GLY A 235 2.91 9.98 -1.61
CA GLY A 235 2.97 11.22 -2.39
C GLY A 235 2.32 11.07 -3.77
N TYR A 236 2.67 10.03 -4.51
CA TYR A 236 2.06 9.74 -5.81
C TYR A 236 0.55 9.47 -5.70
N PHE A 237 0.10 8.74 -4.67
CA PHE A 237 -1.32 8.52 -4.43
C PHE A 237 -2.08 9.85 -4.31
N LEU A 238 -1.62 10.75 -3.44
CA LEU A 238 -2.31 12.03 -3.21
C LEU A 238 -2.24 12.95 -4.45
N ALA A 239 -1.11 12.93 -5.17
CA ALA A 239 -0.92 13.77 -6.35
C ALA A 239 -1.76 13.30 -7.54
N GLN A 240 -1.73 12.00 -7.85
CA GLN A 240 -2.32 11.43 -9.06
C GLN A 240 -3.83 11.18 -8.96
N HIS A 241 -4.36 11.09 -7.74
CA HIS A 241 -5.79 10.87 -7.46
C HIS A 241 -6.48 12.09 -6.83
N LYS A 242 -5.84 13.27 -6.89
CA LYS A 242 -6.35 14.53 -6.29
C LYS A 242 -7.80 14.85 -6.69
N ARG A 243 -8.20 14.54 -7.93
CA ARG A 243 -9.54 14.82 -8.45
C ARG A 243 -10.58 13.99 -7.71
N GLN A 244 -10.30 12.71 -7.53
CA GLN A 244 -11.16 11.77 -6.82
C GLN A 244 -11.17 12.04 -5.31
N LEU A 245 -10.05 12.53 -4.76
CA LEU A 245 -9.93 12.97 -3.35
C LEU A 245 -10.62 14.32 -3.06
N GLY A 246 -11.30 14.92 -4.05
CA GLY A 246 -12.03 16.16 -3.91
C GLY A 246 -11.16 17.43 -3.85
N GLY A 247 -9.88 17.32 -4.22
CA GLY A 247 -8.95 18.44 -4.25
C GLY A 247 -7.55 18.10 -3.75
N ASN A 248 -6.79 19.13 -3.42
CA ASN A 248 -5.42 18.97 -2.95
C ASN A 248 -5.41 18.39 -1.54
N LYS A 249 -4.69 17.28 -1.38
CA LYS A 249 -4.33 16.70 -0.09
C LYS A 249 -2.82 16.82 0.08
N ILE A 250 -2.36 17.15 1.26
CA ILE A 250 -0.93 17.32 1.55
C ILE A 250 -0.52 16.51 2.77
N ILE A 251 0.67 15.92 2.71
CA ILE A 251 1.35 15.40 3.90
C ILE A 251 1.92 16.60 4.63
N TYR A 252 1.50 16.85 5.87
CA TYR A 252 1.93 18.02 6.64
C TYR A 252 2.94 17.69 7.75
N THR A 253 2.94 16.45 8.23
CA THR A 253 3.93 15.98 9.18
C THR A 253 4.13 14.47 9.04
N ILE A 254 5.31 14.01 9.39
CA ILE A 254 5.72 12.61 9.30
C ILE A 254 6.17 12.17 10.68
N THR A 255 5.52 11.16 11.27
CA THR A 255 5.90 10.61 12.58
C THR A 255 6.67 9.32 12.39
N VAL A 256 7.88 9.24 12.92
CA VAL A 256 8.69 8.01 12.94
C VAL A 256 8.70 7.44 14.35
N PHE A 257 8.35 6.16 14.49
CA PHE A 257 8.28 5.53 15.79
C PHE A 257 8.59 4.02 15.79
N ARG A 258 8.86 3.47 16.96
CA ARG A 258 8.97 2.04 17.31
C ARG A 258 7.91 1.73 18.35
N VAL A 259 7.31 0.54 18.29
CA VAL A 259 6.24 0.18 19.23
C VAL A 259 6.83 -0.01 20.63
N LYS A 260 7.99 -0.66 20.71
CA LYS A 260 8.73 -0.94 21.95
C LYS A 260 10.20 -0.55 21.81
N ALA A 261 10.91 -0.52 22.93
CA ALA A 261 12.32 -0.14 22.99
C ALA A 261 13.27 -1.14 22.32
N ASP A 262 12.89 -2.41 22.32
CA ASP A 262 13.61 -3.54 21.72
C ASP A 262 13.28 -3.78 20.25
N ASP A 263 12.33 -3.04 19.67
CA ASP A 263 12.04 -3.13 18.24
C ASP A 263 13.20 -2.55 17.41
N PHE A 264 13.70 -3.35 16.46
CA PHE A 264 14.78 -2.91 15.58
C PHE A 264 14.28 -2.01 14.44
N LEU A 265 13.08 -2.28 13.94
CA LEU A 265 12.55 -1.66 12.72
C LEU A 265 11.59 -0.51 13.05
N PRO A 266 11.81 0.70 12.51
CA PRO A 266 10.89 1.80 12.69
C PRO A 266 9.65 1.65 11.82
N ASN A 267 8.59 2.33 12.23
CA ASN A 267 7.35 2.56 11.51
C ASN A 267 7.25 4.06 11.20
N ILE A 268 6.51 4.41 10.15
CA ILE A 268 6.26 5.82 9.78
C ILE A 268 4.77 6.07 9.60
N ILE A 269 4.30 7.24 10.03
CA ILE A 269 2.97 7.78 9.75
C ILE A 269 3.10 9.07 8.93
N PHE A 270 2.45 9.13 7.78
CA PHE A 270 2.31 10.32 6.94
C PHE A 270 0.94 10.93 7.20
N TRP A 271 0.90 12.02 7.95
CA TRP A 271 -0.35 12.69 8.28
C TRP A 271 -0.80 13.60 7.16
N VAL A 272 -2.05 13.44 6.77
CA VAL A 272 -2.66 14.11 5.63
C VAL A 272 -3.66 15.15 6.12
N LYS A 273 -3.69 16.29 5.44
CA LYS A 273 -4.74 17.29 5.58
C LYS A 273 -5.11 17.88 4.22
N ASP A 274 -6.20 18.62 4.18
CA ASP A 274 -6.51 19.43 3.01
C ASP A 274 -5.42 20.48 2.75
N GLY A 275 -4.97 20.54 1.50
CA GLY A 275 -4.08 21.58 1.02
C GLY A 275 -4.86 22.83 0.62
N PRO A 276 -4.17 23.97 0.43
CA PRO A 276 -4.79 25.17 -0.12
C PRO A 276 -5.47 24.85 -1.47
N GLY A 277 -6.75 25.21 -1.58
CA GLY A 277 -7.65 24.76 -2.64
C GLY A 277 -7.36 25.36 -4.01
N GLN A 278 -7.51 24.55 -5.05
CA GLN A 278 -7.94 24.99 -6.36
C GLN A 278 -9.32 24.35 -6.59
N ASN A 279 -10.35 25.18 -6.83
CA ASN A 279 -11.66 24.72 -7.29
C ASN A 279 -11.50 24.11 -8.70
N TRP A 280 -11.31 22.81 -8.79
CA TRP A 280 -11.40 22.11 -10.08
C TRP A 280 -12.87 22.03 -10.46
N GLY A 281 -13.31 22.93 -11.34
CA GLY A 281 -14.59 22.79 -12.03
C GLY A 281 -14.62 21.50 -12.86
N PRO A 282 -15.81 21.02 -13.26
CA PRO A 282 -15.95 19.78 -13.99
C PRO A 282 -15.42 19.93 -15.42
N SER A 283 -14.16 19.56 -15.65
CA SER A 283 -13.66 19.25 -16.99
C SER A 283 -12.94 17.92 -16.97
N ALA A 284 -13.69 16.85 -17.20
CA ALA A 284 -13.09 15.59 -17.62
C ALA A 284 -12.57 15.77 -19.05
N PRO A 285 -11.28 15.55 -19.34
CA PRO A 285 -10.87 15.27 -20.72
C PRO A 285 -11.46 13.92 -21.16
N PRO A 286 -11.75 13.74 -22.47
CA PRO A 286 -12.33 12.50 -22.98
C PRO A 286 -11.41 11.31 -22.71
N ASN A 287 -11.96 10.23 -22.14
CA ASN A 287 -11.30 8.94 -22.00
C ASN A 287 -11.17 8.31 -23.40
N PRO A 288 -9.94 8.16 -23.96
CA PRO A 288 -9.76 7.55 -25.28
C PRO A 288 -9.98 6.02 -25.29
N PHE A 289 -10.25 5.41 -24.13
CA PHE A 289 -10.45 3.98 -23.96
C PHE A 289 -11.82 3.62 -23.36
N ALA A 290 -12.78 4.54 -23.33
CA ALA A 290 -14.15 4.20 -22.98
C ALA A 290 -14.76 3.37 -24.13
N PRO A 291 -15.20 2.12 -23.91
CA PRO A 291 -15.99 1.43 -24.91
C PRO A 291 -17.32 2.18 -25.09
N ASP A 292 -17.70 2.42 -26.34
CA ASP A 292 -18.99 3.01 -26.71
C ASP A 292 -20.12 2.25 -26.00
N ARG A 293 -20.85 2.93 -25.12
CA ARG A 293 -22.06 2.37 -24.50
C ARG A 293 -23.23 2.55 -25.47
N PRO A 294 -23.90 1.47 -25.92
CA PRO A 294 -25.26 1.57 -26.41
C PRO A 294 -26.19 1.82 -25.21
N GLY A 295 -27.10 2.76 -25.36
CA GLY A 295 -28.01 3.17 -24.30
C GLY A 295 -29.12 2.18 -23.98
N GLY A 296 -29.63 2.30 -22.75
CA GLY A 296 -31.04 2.21 -22.41
C GLY A 296 -31.61 0.82 -22.07
N GLY A 297 -32.17 0.70 -20.86
CA GLY A 297 -33.24 -0.28 -20.60
C GLY A 297 -33.37 -0.81 -19.17
N GLY A 298 -34.11 -0.07 -18.35
CA GLY A 298 -34.99 -0.49 -17.23
C GLY A 298 -34.86 -1.84 -16.50
N GLY A 299 -34.92 -1.77 -15.16
CA GLY A 299 -36.04 -2.39 -14.44
C GLY A 299 -35.78 -3.59 -13.52
N VAL A 300 -36.10 -3.34 -12.24
CA VAL A 300 -36.82 -4.21 -11.27
C VAL A 300 -36.01 -5.15 -10.34
N GLU A 301 -36.50 -5.11 -9.09
CA GLU A 301 -36.17 -5.78 -7.84
C GLU A 301 -36.17 -7.32 -7.87
N GLY A 302 -35.54 -7.92 -6.85
CA GLY A 302 -35.80 -9.30 -6.45
C GLY A 302 -34.78 -9.83 -5.44
N GLY A 303 -35.18 -9.90 -4.16
CA GLY A 303 -34.35 -10.43 -3.07
C GLY A 303 -34.18 -11.95 -3.10
N GLY A 304 -33.24 -12.43 -2.28
CA GLY A 304 -33.06 -13.86 -1.99
C GLY A 304 -31.90 -14.09 -1.04
N ARG A 305 -32.22 -14.39 0.23
CA ARG A 305 -31.31 -15.03 1.18
C ARG A 305 -30.87 -16.38 0.62
N ASN A 306 -29.65 -16.80 0.93
CA ASN A 306 -29.42 -18.18 1.35
C ASN A 306 -28.23 -18.26 2.30
N GLU A 307 -28.52 -18.83 3.47
CA GLU A 307 -27.58 -19.35 4.44
C GLU A 307 -27.02 -20.67 3.90
N THR A 308 -25.71 -20.86 3.98
CA THR A 308 -25.14 -22.21 4.11
C THR A 308 -23.97 -22.13 5.08
N GLY A 309 -24.14 -22.80 6.22
CA GLY A 309 -23.08 -22.99 7.20
C GLY A 309 -21.97 -23.88 6.65
N GLU A 310 -20.73 -23.49 6.93
CA GLU A 310 -19.57 -24.38 6.86
C GLU A 310 -18.89 -24.41 8.22
N GLU A 311 -18.83 -25.63 8.74
CA GLU A 311 -18.19 -26.04 9.98
C GLU A 311 -16.67 -25.81 9.86
N ARG A 312 -16.15 -24.77 10.52
CA ARG A 312 -14.71 -24.48 10.54
C ARG A 312 -14.01 -25.43 11.49
N ARG A 313 -13.21 -26.35 10.94
CA ARG A 313 -12.18 -27.05 11.71
C ARG A 313 -11.12 -26.03 12.12
N GLU A 314 -10.89 -25.95 13.42
CA GLU A 314 -9.82 -25.19 14.05
C GLU A 314 -8.49 -25.83 13.65
N VAL A 315 -7.63 -25.06 12.98
CA VAL A 315 -6.27 -25.47 12.65
C VAL A 315 -5.33 -24.72 13.59
N ASP A 316 -4.49 -25.46 14.30
CA ASP A 316 -3.44 -24.91 15.17
C ASP A 316 -2.27 -24.41 14.30
N TRP A 317 -2.06 -23.09 14.27
CA TRP A 317 -1.15 -22.41 13.35
C TRP A 317 0.17 -21.92 13.99
N ARG A 318 0.62 -22.56 15.06
CA ARG A 318 1.94 -22.24 15.65
C ARG A 318 3.07 -22.70 14.71
N GLY A 319 3.55 -21.81 13.84
CA GLY A 319 4.60 -22.13 12.85
C GLY A 319 5.59 -21.01 12.53
N ILE A 320 6.68 -20.99 13.30
CA ILE A 320 8.12 -20.71 13.03
C ILE A 320 8.51 -19.64 11.98
N VAL A 321 9.29 -18.66 12.45
CA VAL A 321 10.10 -17.70 11.66
C VAL A 321 11.38 -18.41 11.19
N GLU A 322 11.59 -18.58 9.87
CA GLU A 322 12.93 -18.90 9.35
C GLU A 322 13.71 -17.60 9.10
N GLU A 323 14.79 -17.42 9.87
CA GLU A 323 15.76 -16.35 9.68
C GLU A 323 16.88 -16.86 8.78
N ARG A 324 16.97 -16.36 7.54
CA ARG A 324 18.14 -16.57 6.70
C ARG A 324 19.08 -15.39 6.82
N VAL A 325 20.21 -15.61 7.49
CA VAL A 325 21.35 -14.70 7.48
C VAL A 325 22.19 -15.03 6.25
N GLY A 326 22.05 -14.24 5.20
CA GLY A 326 23.04 -14.15 4.12
C GLY A 326 23.86 -12.87 4.28
N ASP A 327 25.13 -12.91 3.91
CA ASP A 327 26.07 -11.78 3.92
C ASP A 327 25.52 -10.62 3.09
N GLY A 328 24.73 -9.75 3.72
CA GLY A 328 24.09 -8.63 3.03
C GLY A 328 22.74 -8.18 3.56
N GLY A 329 22.09 -8.86 4.51
CA GLY A 329 20.88 -8.33 5.17
C GLY A 329 19.90 -9.41 5.63
N VAL A 330 19.14 -9.09 6.68
CA VAL A 330 18.08 -9.95 7.20
C VAL A 330 16.86 -9.83 6.29
N VAL A 331 16.51 -10.91 5.59
CA VAL A 331 15.20 -11.07 4.95
C VAL A 331 14.37 -11.94 5.88
N ARG A 332 13.32 -11.37 6.47
CA ARG A 332 12.29 -12.16 7.14
C ARG A 332 11.31 -12.65 6.08
N GLU A 333 11.39 -13.93 5.74
CA GLU A 333 10.43 -14.60 4.87
C GLU A 333 9.46 -15.39 5.75
N TYR A 334 8.18 -15.01 5.74
CA TYR A 334 7.15 -15.73 6.48
C TYR A 334 6.68 -16.93 5.64
N VAL A 335 7.28 -18.11 5.88
CA VAL A 335 6.90 -19.37 5.22
C VAL A 335 6.02 -20.20 6.15
N PHE A 336 4.73 -20.33 5.84
CA PHE A 336 3.81 -21.18 6.60
C PHE A 336 3.70 -22.56 5.94
N ARG A 337 4.04 -23.63 6.67
CA ARG A 337 3.72 -25.00 6.26
C ARG A 337 2.30 -25.35 6.71
N VAL A 338 1.48 -25.81 5.77
CA VAL A 338 0.19 -26.43 6.11
C VAL A 338 0.48 -27.85 6.59
N GLY A 339 0.22 -28.12 7.86
CA GLY A 339 0.16 -29.49 8.38
C GLY A 339 -1.06 -30.20 7.79
N MET A 340 -0.84 -31.41 7.25
CA MET A 340 -1.91 -32.29 6.75
C MET A 340 -2.80 -32.81 7.88
#